data_AF-A0A933M8H1-F1
#
_entry.id   AF-A0A933M8H1-F1
#
_cell.length_a   1.000
_cell.length_b   1.000
_cell.length_c   1.000
_cell.angle_alpha   90.00
_cell.angle_beta   90.00
_cell.angle_gamma   90.00
#
_symmetry.space_group_name_H-M   'P 1'
#
loop_
_entity.id
_entity.type
_entity.pdbx_description
1 polymer ?
#
loop_
_entity_poly.entity_id
_entity_poly.type
_entity_poly.pdbx_seq_one_letter_code
_entity_poly.pdbx_strand_id
1 'polypeptide(L)'
;MPTSPRRVTHHGNDLFREIKLPAARKLFKVTYWDVWVLVVLVNEFNGDWDKFADQLRHADQGIVFVQREIEGILNHLRLLRQTLAQNDLSVEDVLGEDTAGVLKAERRKARRKILEESPPEWEQSPWMIHTPREHRMAHALRGNWDRFPVSPAQYAEPLARLFKDSGWYTENQSFALERKLSKFVEGKAARASPAELFALDRAFLTVVVEKMNQVDDSYGVIGDLYGDIFEQYVGLDRSTLDMSPSDFFQDLIEFLIWEDYGLTYQEQPAFFASLDPAQVPLVEQILHKQWGELRELELDYQAEEALTTLGMLCTQQKLFDKFLDLAKAMGTREWQRITTMSEMAKKHKRDELALAVYEACLGPGMHQDFLQKKYAELQARIRRTRGGSQ
;
A
#
# COMPACT_ATOMS: atom_id res chain seq x y z
N MET A 1 -29.85 20.57 -47.04
CA MET A 1 -28.75 19.79 -46.41
C MET A 1 -29.34 19.10 -45.19
N PRO A 2 -29.51 17.76 -45.19
CA PRO A 2 -29.93 17.09 -43.98
C PRO A 2 -28.79 17.19 -42.97
N THR A 3 -29.04 17.85 -41.84
CA THR A 3 -28.13 17.85 -40.69
C THR A 3 -28.03 16.42 -40.18
N SER A 4 -26.86 15.79 -40.36
CA SER A 4 -26.57 14.50 -39.73
C SER A 4 -26.92 14.59 -38.24
N PRO A 5 -27.69 13.63 -37.69
CA PRO A 5 -28.05 13.67 -36.28
C PRO A 5 -26.77 13.69 -35.45
N ARG A 6 -26.67 14.65 -34.52
CA ARG A 6 -25.58 14.70 -33.53
C ARG A 6 -25.56 13.36 -32.82
N ARG A 7 -24.46 12.60 -32.96
CA ARG A 7 -24.26 11.37 -32.18
C ARG A 7 -24.32 11.73 -30.70
N VAL A 8 -25.26 11.13 -29.98
CA VAL A 8 -25.30 11.20 -28.53
C VAL A 8 -23.98 10.64 -28.02
N THR A 9 -23.26 11.43 -27.24
CA THR A 9 -22.00 11.01 -26.64
C THR A 9 -22.28 10.63 -25.20
N HIS A 10 -22.21 9.33 -24.90
CA HIS A 10 -22.36 8.83 -23.54
C HIS A 10 -21.05 8.95 -22.75
N HIS A 11 -21.11 9.36 -21.50
CA HIS A 11 -20.01 9.32 -20.55
C HIS A 11 -20.11 8.07 -19.69
N GLY A 12 -18.98 7.62 -19.11
CA GLY A 12 -18.96 6.37 -18.36
C GLY A 12 -19.96 6.28 -17.21
N ASN A 13 -20.17 7.40 -16.50
CA ASN A 13 -21.15 7.49 -15.40
C ASN A 13 -22.60 7.71 -15.85
N ASP A 14 -22.87 7.83 -17.15
CA ASP A 14 -24.23 7.95 -17.66
C ASP A 14 -24.99 6.64 -17.40
N LEU A 15 -26.26 6.77 -17.03
CA LEU A 15 -27.15 5.62 -16.85
C LEU A 15 -27.41 4.95 -18.20
N PHE A 16 -27.11 3.67 -18.29
CA PHE A 16 -27.50 2.82 -19.42
C PHE A 16 -28.90 2.25 -19.19
N ARG A 17 -29.15 1.60 -18.05
CA ARG A 17 -30.48 1.09 -17.66
C ARG A 17 -30.59 0.75 -16.17
N GLU A 18 -31.79 0.40 -15.75
CA GLU A 18 -32.06 -0.12 -14.40
C GLU A 18 -32.55 -1.57 -14.46
N ILE A 19 -32.07 -2.40 -13.54
CA ILE A 19 -32.45 -3.81 -13.41
C ILE A 19 -33.10 -4.02 -12.05
N LYS A 20 -34.27 -4.66 -12.05
CA LYS A 20 -34.97 -5.01 -10.82
C LYS A 20 -34.38 -6.30 -10.25
N LEU A 21 -33.66 -6.17 -9.15
CA LEU A 21 -33.07 -7.31 -8.46
C LEU A 21 -34.14 -8.12 -7.71
N PRO A 22 -34.13 -9.45 -7.75
CA PRO A 22 -35.14 -10.30 -7.10
C PRO A 22 -35.24 -10.11 -5.57
N ALA A 23 -34.10 -9.85 -4.92
CA ALA A 23 -33.99 -9.79 -3.46
C ALA A 23 -33.81 -8.37 -2.89
N ALA A 24 -33.61 -7.34 -3.72
CA ALA A 24 -33.28 -6.00 -3.25
C ALA A 24 -34.47 -5.04 -3.31
N ARG A 25 -34.59 -4.16 -2.31
CA ARG A 25 -35.53 -3.02 -2.32
C ARG A 25 -35.12 -1.91 -3.30
N LYS A 26 -33.93 -1.99 -3.89
CA LYS A 26 -33.35 -0.99 -4.80
C LYS A 26 -33.09 -1.59 -6.17
N LEU A 27 -33.23 -0.77 -7.21
CA LEU A 27 -32.85 -1.13 -8.58
C LEU A 27 -31.32 -1.10 -8.71
N PHE A 28 -30.77 -2.07 -9.44
CA PHE A 28 -29.37 -2.04 -9.86
C PHE A 28 -29.26 -1.09 -11.06
N LYS A 29 -28.46 -0.02 -10.90
CA LYS A 29 -28.23 0.96 -11.94
C LYS A 29 -27.01 0.55 -12.74
N VAL A 30 -27.23 0.23 -14.01
CA VAL A 30 -26.18 -0.10 -14.97
C VAL A 30 -25.75 1.20 -15.64
N THR A 31 -24.48 1.51 -15.54
CA THR A 31 -23.82 2.66 -16.19
C THR A 31 -23.10 2.22 -17.46
N TYR A 32 -22.66 3.19 -18.27
CA TYR A 32 -21.83 2.89 -19.44
C TYR A 32 -20.46 2.30 -19.08
N TRP A 33 -19.92 2.58 -17.88
CA TRP A 33 -18.74 1.87 -17.40
C TRP A 33 -18.98 0.37 -17.28
N ASP A 34 -20.09 -0.05 -16.67
CA ASP A 34 -20.46 -1.46 -16.55
C ASP A 34 -20.58 -2.10 -17.94
N VAL A 35 -21.24 -1.41 -18.87
CA VAL A 35 -21.38 -1.86 -20.27
C VAL A 35 -20.03 -2.02 -20.94
N TRP A 36 -19.14 -1.03 -20.85
CA TRP A 36 -17.83 -1.09 -21.53
C TRP A 36 -16.94 -2.19 -20.97
N VAL A 37 -16.95 -2.41 -19.66
CA VAL A 37 -16.26 -3.54 -19.04
C VAL A 37 -16.78 -4.87 -19.59
N LEU A 38 -18.10 -5.07 -19.62
CA LEU A 38 -18.71 -6.31 -20.15
C LEU A 38 -18.49 -6.51 -21.65
N VAL A 39 -18.52 -5.43 -22.42
CA VAL A 39 -18.25 -5.46 -23.87
C VAL A 39 -16.81 -5.90 -24.15
N VAL A 40 -15.84 -5.40 -23.38
CA VAL A 40 -14.43 -5.83 -23.50
C VAL A 40 -14.27 -7.27 -23.04
N LEU A 41 -14.86 -7.64 -21.89
CA LEU A 41 -14.84 -8.99 -21.35
C LEU A 41 -15.31 -10.03 -22.38
N VAL A 42 -16.45 -9.78 -23.04
CA VAL A 42 -17.00 -10.73 -24.03
C VAL A 42 -16.22 -10.72 -25.33
N ASN A 43 -15.90 -9.55 -25.90
CA ASN A 43 -15.30 -9.47 -27.23
C ASN A 43 -13.80 -9.81 -27.28
N GLU A 44 -13.05 -9.55 -26.21
CA GLU A 44 -11.59 -9.66 -26.20
C GLU A 44 -11.10 -10.80 -25.28
N PHE A 45 -11.90 -11.18 -24.28
CA PHE A 45 -11.54 -12.18 -23.28
C PHE A 45 -12.51 -13.38 -23.20
N ASN A 46 -13.52 -13.46 -24.08
CA ASN A 46 -14.49 -14.56 -24.14
C ASN A 46 -15.20 -14.85 -22.80
N GLY A 47 -15.44 -13.83 -21.97
CA GLY A 47 -16.07 -14.02 -20.65
C GLY A 47 -15.11 -14.37 -19.52
N ASP A 48 -13.81 -14.49 -19.79
CA ASP A 48 -12.80 -14.81 -18.78
C ASP A 48 -12.37 -13.55 -18.00
N TRP A 49 -12.94 -13.41 -16.79
CA TRP A 49 -12.67 -12.29 -15.88
C TRP A 49 -11.22 -12.26 -15.40
N ASP A 50 -10.64 -13.44 -15.14
CA ASP A 50 -9.31 -13.55 -14.55
C ASP A 50 -8.25 -13.17 -15.59
N LYS A 51 -8.39 -13.67 -16.82
CA LYS A 51 -7.54 -13.26 -17.94
C LYS A 51 -7.65 -11.77 -18.24
N PHE A 52 -8.84 -11.17 -18.11
CA PHE A 52 -9.02 -9.74 -18.30
C PHE A 52 -8.32 -8.93 -17.21
N ALA A 53 -8.50 -9.29 -15.94
CA ALA A 53 -7.79 -8.66 -14.82
C ALA A 53 -6.27 -8.77 -14.99
N ASP A 54 -5.77 -9.95 -15.36
CA ASP A 54 -4.34 -10.17 -15.60
C ASP A 54 -3.81 -9.30 -16.74
N GLN A 55 -4.55 -9.15 -17.84
CA GLN A 55 -4.13 -8.27 -18.93
C GLN A 55 -4.01 -6.81 -18.46
N LEU A 56 -4.92 -6.33 -17.60
CA LEU A 56 -4.85 -4.97 -17.04
C LEU A 56 -3.66 -4.82 -16.09
N ARG A 57 -3.39 -5.80 -15.24
CA ARG A 57 -2.22 -5.78 -14.32
C ARG A 57 -0.88 -5.74 -15.06
N HIS A 58 -0.80 -6.38 -16.22
CA HIS A 58 0.43 -6.48 -17.01
C HIS A 58 0.51 -5.48 -18.16
N ALA A 59 -0.51 -4.64 -18.36
CA ALA A 59 -0.54 -3.66 -19.45
C ALA A 59 0.55 -2.57 -19.33
N ASP A 60 1.21 -2.46 -18.18
CA ASP A 60 1.84 -1.20 -17.77
C ASP A 60 3.22 -1.34 -17.08
N GLN A 61 4.11 -2.19 -17.60
CA GLN A 61 5.51 -2.21 -17.14
C GLN A 61 6.33 -0.96 -17.57
N GLY A 62 5.69 0.16 -17.90
CA GLY A 62 6.33 1.31 -18.53
C GLY A 62 6.28 2.63 -17.77
N ILE A 63 5.21 2.97 -17.04
CA ILE A 63 5.03 4.33 -16.48
C ILE A 63 4.29 4.31 -15.13
N VAL A 64 4.97 4.71 -14.06
CA VAL A 64 4.50 4.71 -12.64
C VAL A 64 3.17 5.48 -12.42
N PHE A 65 2.84 6.46 -13.27
CA PHE A 65 1.64 7.30 -13.11
C PHE A 65 0.32 6.62 -13.55
N VAL A 66 0.38 5.55 -14.34
CA VAL A 66 -0.80 4.86 -14.91
C VAL A 66 -1.34 3.77 -13.96
N GLN A 67 -0.59 3.43 -12.91
CA GLN A 67 -0.93 2.37 -11.95
C GLN A 67 -2.19 2.67 -11.12
N ARG A 68 -2.43 3.93 -10.70
CA ARG A 68 -3.63 4.30 -9.91
C ARG A 68 -4.92 4.23 -10.74
N GLU A 69 -4.83 4.62 -12.01
CA GLU A 69 -5.98 4.63 -12.92
C GLU A 69 -6.38 3.20 -13.30
N ILE A 70 -5.39 2.33 -13.54
CA ILE A 70 -5.60 0.89 -13.73
C ILE A 70 -6.20 0.25 -12.48
N GLU A 71 -5.73 0.60 -11.28
CA GLU A 71 -6.29 0.10 -10.02
C GLU A 71 -7.78 0.43 -9.90
N GLY A 72 -8.19 1.65 -10.28
CA GLY A 72 -9.60 2.03 -10.31
C GLY A 72 -10.43 1.13 -11.24
N ILE A 73 -9.94 0.86 -12.45
CA ILE A 73 -10.60 -0.04 -13.41
C ILE A 73 -10.67 -1.47 -12.87
N LEU A 74 -9.58 -1.98 -12.28
CA LEU A 74 -9.53 -3.31 -11.65
C LEU A 74 -10.54 -3.42 -10.50
N ASN A 75 -10.66 -2.39 -9.67
CA ASN A 75 -11.65 -2.39 -8.59
C ASN A 75 -13.08 -2.36 -9.14
N HIS A 76 -13.35 -1.58 -10.18
CA HIS A 76 -14.65 -1.59 -10.85
C HIS A 76 -14.97 -2.96 -11.44
N LEU A 77 -14.01 -3.60 -12.13
CA LEU A 77 -14.14 -4.97 -12.68
C LEU A 77 -14.50 -5.98 -11.57
N ARG A 78 -13.77 -5.95 -10.45
CA ARG A 78 -13.99 -6.82 -9.29
C ARG A 78 -15.37 -6.64 -8.68
N LEU A 79 -15.77 -5.40 -8.41
CA LEU A 79 -17.06 -5.09 -7.81
C LEU A 79 -18.23 -5.39 -8.75
N LEU A 80 -18.07 -5.18 -10.06
CA LEU A 80 -19.04 -5.58 -11.05
C LEU A 80 -19.21 -7.10 -11.05
N ARG A 81 -18.12 -7.88 -11.17
CA ARG A 81 -18.17 -9.35 -11.10
C ARG A 81 -18.88 -9.85 -9.84
N GLN A 82 -18.52 -9.29 -8.67
CA GLN A 82 -19.14 -9.65 -7.40
C GLN A 82 -20.64 -9.31 -7.38
N THR A 83 -21.01 -8.13 -7.88
CA THR A 83 -22.39 -7.68 -7.93
C THR A 83 -23.23 -8.59 -8.83
N LEU A 84 -22.71 -8.96 -10.00
CA LEU A 84 -23.39 -9.88 -10.91
C LEU A 84 -23.56 -11.27 -10.28
N ALA A 85 -22.50 -11.82 -9.69
CA ALA A 85 -22.55 -13.12 -9.03
C ALA A 85 -23.51 -13.15 -7.82
N GLN A 86 -23.51 -12.11 -6.98
CA GLN A 86 -24.40 -12.01 -5.82
C GLN A 86 -25.89 -11.91 -6.18
N ASN A 87 -26.18 -11.42 -7.39
CA ASN A 87 -27.54 -11.22 -7.87
C ASN A 87 -27.96 -12.21 -8.95
N ASP A 88 -27.12 -13.21 -9.25
CA ASP A 88 -27.34 -14.20 -10.31
C ASP A 88 -27.65 -13.55 -11.68
N LEU A 89 -26.92 -12.49 -12.01
CA LEU A 89 -27.06 -11.75 -13.27
C LEU A 89 -26.02 -12.21 -14.29
N SER A 90 -26.48 -12.54 -15.49
CA SER A 90 -25.64 -12.79 -16.66
C SER A 90 -25.26 -11.48 -17.36
N VAL A 91 -24.33 -11.56 -18.32
CA VAL A 91 -23.98 -10.41 -19.17
C VAL A 91 -25.18 -9.96 -19.99
N GLU A 92 -25.98 -10.91 -20.46
CA GLU A 92 -27.19 -10.70 -21.24
C GLU A 92 -28.26 -9.96 -20.42
N ASP A 93 -28.40 -10.27 -19.13
CA ASP A 93 -29.31 -9.55 -18.24
C ASP A 93 -28.93 -8.08 -18.12
N VAL A 94 -27.62 -7.80 -18.08
CA VAL A 94 -27.07 -6.44 -17.99
C VAL A 94 -27.23 -5.68 -19.31
N LEU A 95 -26.84 -6.29 -20.43
CA LEU A 95 -26.83 -5.63 -21.75
C LEU A 95 -28.23 -5.57 -22.39
N GLY A 96 -29.15 -6.44 -21.99
CA GLY A 96 -30.55 -6.47 -22.43
C GLY A 96 -30.81 -7.26 -23.70
N GLU A 97 -32.03 -7.14 -24.23
CA GLU A 97 -32.54 -7.98 -25.32
C GLU A 97 -31.70 -7.88 -26.61
N ASP A 98 -31.11 -6.72 -26.91
CA ASP A 98 -30.20 -6.52 -28.04
C ASP A 98 -28.71 -6.61 -27.62
N THR A 99 -28.37 -7.62 -26.82
CA THR A 99 -26.99 -7.84 -26.36
C THR A 99 -26.00 -7.86 -27.53
N ALA A 100 -26.31 -8.56 -28.62
CA ALA A 100 -25.44 -8.62 -29.79
C ALA A 100 -25.25 -7.26 -30.48
N GLY A 101 -26.29 -6.43 -30.55
CA GLY A 101 -26.21 -5.06 -31.07
C GLY A 101 -25.32 -4.18 -30.19
N VAL A 102 -25.51 -4.23 -28.86
CA VAL A 102 -24.69 -3.46 -27.90
C VAL A 102 -23.22 -3.86 -27.95
N LEU A 103 -22.93 -5.17 -27.92
CA LEU A 103 -21.57 -5.70 -28.04
C LEU A 103 -20.85 -5.19 -29.28
N LYS A 104 -21.57 -5.07 -30.41
CA LYS A 104 -21.01 -4.55 -31.66
C LYS A 104 -20.88 -3.04 -31.67
N ALA A 105 -21.90 -2.32 -31.20
CA ALA A 105 -21.97 -0.86 -31.26
C ALA A 105 -20.93 -0.20 -30.34
N GLU A 106 -20.75 -0.73 -29.13
CA GLU A 106 -19.88 -0.14 -28.12
C GLU A 106 -18.44 -0.65 -28.19
N ARG A 107 -18.14 -1.72 -28.94
CA ARG A 107 -16.81 -2.40 -28.97
C ARG A 107 -15.63 -1.45 -29.05
N ARG A 108 -15.62 -0.57 -30.06
CA ARG A 108 -14.49 0.35 -30.28
C ARG A 108 -14.31 1.33 -29.14
N LYS A 109 -15.42 1.83 -28.58
CA LYS A 109 -15.38 2.81 -27.50
C LYS A 109 -14.98 2.16 -26.18
N ALA A 110 -15.56 0.99 -25.88
CA ALA A 110 -15.25 0.19 -24.70
C ALA A 110 -13.77 -0.19 -24.66
N ARG A 111 -13.24 -0.72 -25.79
CA ARG A 111 -11.82 -1.02 -25.91
C ARG A 111 -10.96 0.19 -25.60
N ARG A 112 -11.25 1.32 -26.25
CA ARG A 112 -10.48 2.55 -26.05
C ARG A 112 -10.52 3.02 -24.59
N LYS A 113 -11.71 3.05 -23.98
CA LYS A 113 -11.93 3.54 -22.62
C LYS A 113 -11.38 2.65 -21.50
N ILE A 114 -11.18 1.35 -21.77
CA ILE A 114 -10.76 0.39 -20.75
C ILE A 114 -9.33 -0.10 -20.95
N LEU A 115 -8.87 -0.24 -22.20
CA LEU A 115 -7.57 -0.82 -22.53
C LEU A 115 -6.56 0.18 -23.10
N GLU A 116 -6.99 1.35 -23.57
CA GLU A 116 -6.12 2.28 -24.33
C GLU A 116 -6.02 3.67 -23.69
N GLU A 117 -7.03 4.12 -22.95
CA GLU A 117 -7.10 5.43 -22.30
C GLU A 117 -7.32 5.27 -20.79
N SER A 118 -6.69 6.14 -20.01
CA SER A 118 -7.03 6.32 -18.62
C SER A 118 -8.30 7.17 -18.44
N PRO A 119 -9.23 6.80 -17.54
CA PRO A 119 -10.40 7.60 -17.26
C PRO A 119 -9.99 8.90 -16.56
N PRO A 120 -10.36 10.08 -17.09
CA PRO A 120 -10.10 11.33 -16.39
C PRO A 120 -10.88 11.36 -15.08
N GLU A 121 -10.36 12.05 -14.06
CA GLU A 121 -10.91 12.06 -12.69
C GLU A 121 -12.43 12.30 -12.64
N TRP A 122 -12.95 13.24 -13.42
CA TRP A 122 -14.39 13.57 -13.44
C TRP A 122 -15.28 12.50 -14.07
N GLU A 123 -14.72 11.58 -14.86
CA GLU A 123 -15.45 10.47 -15.48
C GLU A 123 -15.31 9.18 -14.65
N GLN A 124 -14.42 9.10 -13.67
CA GLN A 124 -14.26 7.92 -12.83
C GLN A 124 -15.56 7.57 -12.10
N SER A 125 -15.90 6.29 -12.06
CA SER A 125 -17.04 5.81 -11.27
C SER A 125 -16.73 5.86 -9.76
N PRO A 126 -17.74 5.89 -8.88
CA PRO A 126 -17.51 5.75 -7.45
C PRO A 126 -16.69 4.51 -7.07
N TRP A 127 -16.84 3.41 -7.82
CA TRP A 127 -16.03 2.20 -7.64
C TRP A 127 -14.58 2.36 -8.08
N MET A 128 -14.29 3.22 -9.06
CA MET A 128 -12.91 3.52 -9.47
C MET A 128 -12.22 4.44 -8.46
N ILE A 129 -12.97 5.31 -7.79
CA ILE A 129 -12.43 6.27 -6.81
C ILE A 129 -12.22 5.61 -5.45
N HIS A 130 -13.20 4.82 -4.99
CA HIS A 130 -13.17 4.19 -3.66
C HIS A 130 -12.52 2.80 -3.72
N THR A 131 -11.22 2.76 -4.03
CA THR A 131 -10.47 1.52 -4.08
C THR A 131 -10.14 0.99 -2.68
N PRO A 132 -9.85 -0.32 -2.53
CA PRO A 132 -9.35 -0.86 -1.28
C PRO A 132 -8.11 -0.12 -0.76
N ARG A 133 -7.23 0.35 -1.65
CA ARG A 133 -6.06 1.16 -1.29
C ARG A 133 -6.46 2.43 -0.56
N GLU A 134 -7.33 3.23 -1.17
CA GLU A 134 -7.76 4.50 -0.58
C GLU A 134 -8.42 4.30 0.79
N HIS A 135 -9.26 3.26 0.92
CA HIS A 135 -9.88 2.92 2.19
C HIS A 135 -8.86 2.50 3.26
N ARG A 136 -7.89 1.64 2.91
CA ARG A 136 -6.89 1.13 3.84
C ARG A 136 -5.86 2.20 4.22
N MET A 137 -5.44 3.04 3.27
CA MET A 137 -4.58 4.20 3.53
C MET A 137 -5.26 5.19 4.48
N ALA A 138 -6.50 5.58 4.20
CA ALA A 138 -7.24 6.48 5.08
C ALA A 138 -7.40 5.90 6.50
N HIS A 139 -7.64 4.58 6.60
CA HIS A 139 -7.69 3.89 7.88
C HIS A 139 -6.34 3.86 8.61
N ALA A 140 -5.25 3.52 7.92
CA ALA A 140 -3.91 3.49 8.52
C ALA A 140 -3.44 4.87 9.00
N LEU A 141 -3.83 5.95 8.30
CA LEU A 141 -3.43 7.31 8.65
C LEU A 141 -4.25 7.91 9.80
N ARG A 142 -5.54 7.57 9.92
CA ARG A 142 -6.48 8.26 10.83
C ARG A 142 -7.49 7.37 11.53
N GLY A 143 -7.66 6.12 11.10
CA GLY A 143 -8.76 5.24 11.47
C GLY A 143 -8.75 4.73 12.90
N ASN A 144 -7.61 4.79 13.59
CA ASN A 144 -7.47 4.38 14.99
C ASN A 144 -7.35 5.58 15.96
N TRP A 145 -7.50 6.81 15.47
CA TRP A 145 -7.30 8.03 16.28
C TRP A 145 -8.31 8.24 17.40
N ASP A 146 -9.45 7.56 17.34
CA ASP A 146 -10.47 7.55 18.39
C ASP A 146 -10.07 6.71 19.61
N ARG A 147 -9.07 5.83 19.46
CA ARG A 147 -8.54 4.99 20.54
C ARG A 147 -7.46 5.69 21.39
N PHE A 148 -6.96 6.83 20.94
CA PHE A 148 -5.99 7.61 21.71
C PHE A 148 -6.71 8.37 22.84
N PRO A 149 -6.15 8.42 24.06
CA PRO A 149 -6.71 9.20 25.17
C PRO A 149 -6.89 10.68 24.81
N VAL A 150 -5.98 11.19 23.98
CA VAL A 150 -6.02 12.52 23.40
C VAL A 150 -5.98 12.32 21.88
N SER A 151 -7.04 12.71 21.18
CA SER A 151 -7.10 12.44 19.74
C SER A 151 -6.05 13.26 18.96
N PRO A 152 -5.25 12.63 18.06
CA PRO A 152 -4.34 13.35 17.16
C PRO A 152 -5.04 14.38 16.26
N ALA A 153 -6.34 14.21 16.01
CA ALA A 153 -7.14 15.10 15.15
C ALA A 153 -7.05 16.57 15.54
N GLN A 154 -6.93 16.88 16.84
CA GLN A 154 -6.87 18.26 17.32
C GLN A 154 -5.59 19.01 16.90
N TYR A 155 -4.50 18.27 16.61
CA TYR A 155 -3.23 18.83 16.15
C TYR A 155 -3.10 18.78 14.63
N ALA A 156 -3.71 17.77 13.99
CA ALA A 156 -3.59 17.53 12.56
C ALA A 156 -4.07 18.71 11.71
N GLU A 157 -5.23 19.30 12.02
CA GLU A 157 -5.77 20.43 11.26
C GLU A 157 -4.90 21.70 11.37
N PRO A 158 -4.49 22.15 12.59
CA PRO A 158 -3.50 23.23 12.72
C PRO A 158 -2.17 22.97 12.00
N LEU A 159 -1.66 21.73 12.04
CA LEU A 159 -0.44 21.32 11.33
C LEU A 159 -0.63 21.42 9.81
N ALA A 160 -1.73 20.89 9.27
CA ALA A 160 -2.02 20.91 7.84
C ALA A 160 -2.08 22.34 7.28
N ARG A 161 -2.59 23.31 8.06
CA ARG A 161 -2.61 24.74 7.70
C ARG A 161 -1.23 25.39 7.65
N LEU A 162 -0.18 24.72 8.12
CA LEU A 162 1.19 25.19 7.94
C LEU A 162 1.68 24.95 6.51
N PHE A 163 1.09 24.00 5.79
CA PHE A 163 1.36 23.75 4.38
C PHE A 163 0.66 24.78 3.47
N LYS A 164 0.96 24.75 2.17
CA LYS A 164 0.25 25.57 1.19
C LYS A 164 -1.11 24.91 0.90
N ASP A 165 -2.13 25.71 0.62
CA ASP A 165 -3.42 25.19 0.17
C ASP A 165 -3.33 24.61 -1.25
N SER A 166 -2.42 25.13 -2.08
CA SER A 166 -2.16 24.65 -3.44
C SER A 166 -0.73 24.95 -3.90
N GLY A 167 -0.30 24.21 -4.93
CA GLY A 167 1.03 24.31 -5.51
C GLY A 167 2.08 23.48 -4.76
N TRP A 168 3.34 23.69 -5.12
CA TRP A 168 4.46 22.89 -4.62
C TRP A 168 5.47 23.75 -3.86
N TYR A 169 6.13 23.16 -2.87
CA TYR A 169 7.35 23.69 -2.25
C TYR A 169 8.54 23.27 -3.10
N THR A 170 9.42 24.20 -3.44
CA THR A 170 10.71 23.89 -4.07
C THR A 170 11.71 23.40 -3.02
N GLU A 171 12.80 22.77 -3.47
CA GLU A 171 13.94 22.34 -2.63
C GLU A 171 14.42 23.42 -1.62
N ASN A 172 14.43 24.70 -2.00
CA ASN A 172 14.88 25.77 -1.12
C ASN A 172 13.78 26.23 -0.14
N GLN A 173 12.51 26.03 -0.50
CA GLN A 173 11.37 26.36 0.34
C GLN A 173 11.12 25.30 1.41
N SER A 174 11.61 24.06 1.24
CA SER A 174 11.49 23.00 2.24
C SER A 174 12.15 23.38 3.56
N PHE A 175 13.30 24.06 3.55
CA PHE A 175 13.94 24.60 4.76
C PHE A 175 13.08 25.60 5.54
N ALA A 176 12.31 26.43 4.84
CA ALA A 176 11.41 27.38 5.51
C ALA A 176 10.18 26.68 6.08
N LEU A 177 9.71 25.62 5.41
CA LEU A 177 8.64 24.77 5.89
C LEU A 177 9.09 23.98 7.13
N GLU A 178 10.26 23.33 7.08
CA GLU A 178 10.89 22.62 8.21
C GLU A 178 10.88 23.50 9.45
N ARG A 179 11.50 24.69 9.42
CA ARG A 179 11.52 25.61 10.58
C ARG A 179 10.14 25.98 11.10
N LYS A 180 9.14 26.08 10.22
CA LYS A 180 7.75 26.40 10.61
C LYS A 180 7.10 25.22 11.33
N LEU A 181 7.35 24.00 10.83
CA LEU A 181 6.88 22.76 11.41
C LEU A 181 7.55 22.47 12.76
N SER A 182 8.88 22.54 12.84
CA SER A 182 9.66 22.34 14.06
C SER A 182 9.20 23.29 15.18
N LYS A 183 9.08 24.59 14.86
CA LYS A 183 8.58 25.58 15.83
C LYS A 183 7.17 25.27 16.33
N PHE A 184 6.30 24.72 15.48
CA PHE A 184 4.95 24.33 15.91
C PHE A 184 5.02 23.16 16.89
N VAL A 185 5.75 22.10 16.56
CA VAL A 185 5.88 20.91 17.39
C VAL A 185 6.52 21.27 18.73
N GLU A 186 7.66 21.95 18.73
CA GLU A 186 8.35 22.42 19.95
C GLU A 186 7.42 23.26 20.85
N GLY A 187 6.69 24.19 20.24
CA GLY A 187 5.78 25.07 20.96
C GLY A 187 4.61 24.33 21.62
N LYS A 188 4.13 23.24 21.01
CA LYS A 188 3.08 22.38 21.57
C LYS A 188 3.62 21.40 22.60
N ALA A 189 4.77 20.79 22.31
CA ALA A 189 5.42 19.80 23.17
C ALA A 189 5.83 20.38 24.53
N ALA A 190 6.27 21.64 24.59
CA ALA A 190 6.77 22.29 25.81
C ALA A 190 5.79 22.30 27.00
N ARG A 191 4.49 22.05 26.78
CA ARG A 191 3.45 22.02 27.83
C ARG A 191 2.57 20.77 27.76
N ALA A 192 2.91 19.82 26.90
CA ALA A 192 2.10 18.65 26.65
C ALA A 192 2.27 17.62 27.77
N SER A 193 1.16 17.04 28.20
CA SER A 193 1.17 15.76 28.91
C SER A 193 1.67 14.62 28.01
N PRO A 194 2.04 13.45 28.56
CA PRO A 194 2.46 12.30 27.75
C PRO A 194 1.45 11.92 26.66
N ALA A 195 0.15 11.87 26.98
CA ALA A 195 -0.89 11.56 26.01
C ALA A 195 -1.00 12.62 24.89
N GLU A 196 -0.80 13.90 25.22
CA GLU A 196 -0.75 14.98 24.23
C GLU A 196 0.50 14.90 23.34
N LEU A 197 1.64 14.44 23.86
CA LEU A 197 2.85 14.20 23.05
C LEU A 197 2.62 13.08 22.03
N PHE A 198 2.09 11.93 22.46
CA PHE A 198 1.70 10.84 21.55
C PHE A 198 0.75 11.36 20.45
N ALA A 199 -0.26 12.15 20.83
CA ALA A 199 -1.22 12.70 19.89
C ALA A 199 -0.61 13.72 18.91
N LEU A 200 0.28 14.59 19.40
CA LEU A 200 0.98 15.60 18.60
C LEU A 200 1.90 14.95 17.57
N ASP A 201 2.75 14.04 18.00
CA ASP A 201 3.73 13.38 17.14
C ASP A 201 3.02 12.50 16.11
N ARG A 202 2.01 11.73 16.52
CA ARG A 202 1.22 10.92 15.58
C ARG A 202 0.51 11.76 14.53
N ALA A 203 -0.03 12.93 14.92
CA ALA A 203 -0.64 13.87 13.98
C ALA A 203 0.39 14.47 13.02
N PHE A 204 1.58 14.81 13.51
CA PHE A 204 2.69 15.29 12.69
C PHE A 204 3.07 14.26 11.62
N LEU A 205 3.31 13.02 12.03
CA LEU A 205 3.67 11.92 11.13
C LEU A 205 2.60 11.72 10.03
N THR A 206 1.31 11.70 10.39
CA THR A 206 0.23 11.63 9.38
C THR A 206 0.22 12.80 8.43
N VAL A 207 0.27 14.05 8.94
CA VAL A 207 0.11 15.24 8.11
C VAL A 207 1.28 15.37 7.13
N VAL A 208 2.51 15.05 7.55
CA VAL A 208 3.67 15.08 6.65
C VAL A 208 3.50 14.07 5.53
N VAL A 209 3.12 12.82 5.82
CA VAL A 209 2.85 11.79 4.79
C VAL A 209 1.78 12.25 3.80
N GLU A 210 0.66 12.80 4.28
CA GLU A 210 -0.42 13.32 3.42
C GLU A 210 0.02 14.49 2.53
N LYS A 211 1.01 15.26 2.96
CA LYS A 211 1.48 16.48 2.29
C LYS A 211 2.80 16.31 1.55
N MET A 212 3.45 15.15 1.65
CA MET A 212 4.80 14.95 1.12
C MET A 212 4.85 15.09 -0.41
N ASN A 213 3.77 14.67 -1.11
CA ASN A 213 3.54 14.96 -2.53
C ASN A 213 3.35 16.44 -2.86
N GLN A 214 3.62 17.38 -1.96
CA GLN A 214 3.64 18.82 -2.25
C GLN A 214 5.04 19.42 -2.03
N VAL A 215 5.99 18.61 -1.59
CA VAL A 215 7.29 19.07 -1.14
C VAL A 215 8.38 18.41 -1.97
N ASP A 216 9.11 19.23 -2.72
CA ASP A 216 10.43 18.84 -3.21
C ASP A 216 11.40 18.88 -2.03
N ASP A 217 11.66 17.72 -1.44
CA ASP A 217 12.59 17.54 -0.32
C ASP A 217 13.90 16.91 -0.77
N SER A 218 14.42 17.33 -1.93
CA SER A 218 15.69 16.82 -2.47
C SER A 218 16.90 17.02 -1.54
N TYR A 219 16.81 17.94 -0.56
CA TYR A 219 17.81 18.13 0.49
C TYR A 219 17.57 17.28 1.75
N GLY A 220 16.44 16.58 1.85
CA GLY A 220 16.09 15.67 2.93
C GLY A 220 15.70 16.33 4.25
N VAL A 221 15.50 17.64 4.31
CA VAL A 221 15.29 18.35 5.59
C VAL A 221 13.93 18.07 6.23
N ILE A 222 12.90 17.79 5.42
CA ILE A 222 11.61 17.34 5.96
C ILE A 222 11.71 15.88 6.38
N GLY A 223 12.43 15.06 5.61
CA GLY A 223 12.72 13.67 5.98
C GLY A 223 13.49 13.54 7.29
N ASP A 224 14.54 14.34 7.50
CA ASP A 224 15.32 14.36 8.74
C ASP A 224 14.45 14.74 9.93
N LEU A 225 13.69 15.85 9.83
CA LEU A 225 12.73 16.25 10.86
C LEU A 225 11.71 15.16 11.15
N TYR A 226 11.21 14.49 10.11
CA TYR A 226 10.27 13.40 10.26
C TYR A 226 10.87 12.20 11.00
N GLY A 227 12.11 11.83 10.66
CA GLY A 227 12.87 10.80 11.35
C GLY A 227 13.02 11.11 12.84
N ASP A 228 13.42 12.33 13.18
CA ASP A 228 13.57 12.80 14.57
C ASP A 228 12.25 12.68 15.35
N ILE A 229 11.13 13.12 14.77
CA ILE A 229 9.80 13.02 15.41
C ILE A 229 9.35 11.55 15.51
N PHE A 230 9.67 10.71 14.54
CA PHE A 230 9.36 9.29 14.61
C PHE A 230 10.14 8.60 15.72
N GLU A 231 11.45 8.84 15.83
CA GLU A 231 12.29 8.32 16.91
C GLU A 231 11.75 8.75 18.28
N GLN A 232 11.38 10.03 18.41
CA GLN A 232 10.72 10.54 19.61
C GLN A 232 9.43 9.76 19.92
N TYR A 233 8.52 9.66 18.94
CA TYR A 233 7.21 9.00 19.10
C TYR A 233 7.33 7.57 19.61
N VAL A 234 8.22 6.77 19.00
CA VAL A 234 8.39 5.36 19.40
C VAL A 234 9.19 5.20 20.70
N GLY A 235 9.96 6.22 21.08
CA GLY A 235 10.72 6.31 22.33
C GLY A 235 9.91 6.78 23.54
N LEU A 236 8.70 7.32 23.35
CA LEU A 236 7.82 7.71 24.45
C LEU A 236 7.45 6.50 25.33
N ASP A 237 7.32 6.75 26.64
CA ASP A 237 6.92 5.71 27.61
C ASP A 237 5.45 5.32 27.42
N ARG A 238 5.24 4.25 26.67
CA ARG A 238 3.92 3.67 26.37
C ARG A 238 3.14 3.25 27.62
N SER A 239 3.80 2.99 28.75
CA SER A 239 3.10 2.62 30.00
C SER A 239 2.31 3.78 30.61
N THR A 240 2.59 5.01 30.17
CA THR A 240 1.86 6.22 30.58
C THR A 240 0.62 6.51 29.73
N LEU A 241 0.44 5.77 28.64
CA LEU A 241 -0.68 5.93 27.73
C LEU A 241 -1.85 5.01 28.16
N ASP A 242 -3.02 5.58 28.40
CA ASP A 242 -4.26 4.82 28.66
C ASP A 242 -4.82 4.20 27.37
N MET A 243 -4.03 3.35 26.75
CA MET A 243 -4.32 2.68 25.47
C MET A 243 -3.81 1.25 25.56
N SER A 244 -4.58 0.30 25.03
CA SER A 244 -4.13 -1.08 25.02
C SER A 244 -2.89 -1.23 24.11
N PRO A 245 -1.91 -2.09 24.46
CA PRO A 245 -0.77 -2.35 23.58
C PRO A 245 -1.20 -2.84 22.20
N SER A 246 -2.31 -3.58 22.11
CA SER A 246 -2.86 -4.05 20.84
C SER A 246 -3.31 -2.89 19.96
N ASP A 247 -3.98 -1.89 20.51
CA ASP A 247 -4.43 -0.74 19.73
C ASP A 247 -3.25 0.10 19.28
N PHE A 248 -2.26 0.33 20.15
CA PHE A 248 -1.07 1.09 19.82
C PHE A 248 -0.27 0.44 18.68
N PHE A 249 0.04 -0.86 18.80
CA PHE A 249 0.79 -1.54 17.76
C PHE A 249 -0.02 -1.75 16.49
N GLN A 250 -1.35 -1.90 16.56
CA GLN A 250 -2.18 -1.94 15.35
C GLN A 250 -2.06 -0.62 14.58
N ASP A 251 -2.25 0.52 15.24
CA ASP A 251 -2.14 1.84 14.60
C ASP A 251 -0.74 2.09 14.03
N LEU A 252 0.31 1.82 14.82
CA LEU A 252 1.68 2.07 14.38
C LEU A 252 2.11 1.16 13.22
N ILE A 253 1.77 -0.13 13.26
CA ILE A 253 2.15 -1.06 12.18
C ILE A 253 1.37 -0.79 10.91
N GLU A 254 0.07 -0.49 11.01
CA GLU A 254 -0.69 -0.03 9.84
C GLU A 254 -0.07 1.25 9.29
N PHE A 255 0.27 2.22 10.14
CA PHE A 255 0.93 3.44 9.67
C PHE A 255 2.23 3.15 8.91
N LEU A 256 3.11 2.31 9.45
CA LEU A 256 4.40 1.98 8.84
C LEU A 256 4.28 1.28 7.48
N ILE A 257 3.27 0.42 7.29
CA ILE A 257 3.02 -0.26 6.01
C ILE A 257 2.57 0.72 4.92
N TRP A 258 1.92 1.81 5.32
CA TRP A 258 1.31 2.80 4.44
C TRP A 258 2.13 4.09 4.30
N GLU A 259 3.28 4.16 4.97
CA GLU A 259 4.26 5.24 4.84
C GLU A 259 5.13 5.01 3.60
N ASP A 260 4.60 5.40 2.43
CA ASP A 260 5.19 5.09 1.12
C ASP A 260 6.43 5.97 0.75
N TYR A 261 6.98 6.76 1.68
CA TYR A 261 8.08 7.69 1.42
C TYR A 261 9.43 7.23 2.00
N GLY A 262 9.44 6.12 2.75
CA GLY A 262 10.64 5.57 3.38
C GLY A 262 11.23 6.46 4.47
N LEU A 263 10.45 7.40 5.00
CA LEU A 263 10.91 8.39 6.00
C LEU A 263 11.25 7.72 7.34
N THR A 264 10.66 6.56 7.62
CA THR A 264 10.93 5.77 8.84
C THR A 264 11.98 4.67 8.65
N TYR A 265 12.44 4.42 7.43
CA TYR A 265 13.18 3.20 7.10
C TYR A 265 14.48 3.01 7.91
N GLN A 266 15.16 4.12 8.23
CA GLN A 266 16.42 4.09 9.00
C GLN A 266 16.19 3.79 10.49
N GLU A 267 15.05 4.21 11.03
CA GLU A 267 14.72 4.13 12.46
C GLU A 267 13.98 2.85 12.86
N GLN A 268 13.22 2.26 11.93
CA GLN A 268 12.47 1.01 12.16
C GLN A 268 13.32 -0.11 12.80
N PRO A 269 14.57 -0.38 12.36
CA PRO A 269 15.41 -1.39 13.01
C PRO A 269 15.64 -1.17 14.51
N ALA A 270 15.89 0.07 14.93
CA ALA A 270 16.12 0.40 16.34
C ALA A 270 14.83 0.22 17.15
N PHE A 271 13.70 0.70 16.62
CA PHE A 271 12.38 0.48 17.21
C PHE A 271 12.13 -1.02 17.44
N PHE A 272 12.25 -1.85 16.40
CA PHE A 272 12.01 -3.28 16.53
C PHE A 272 12.98 -3.96 17.48
N ALA A 273 14.25 -3.54 17.53
CA ALA A 273 15.22 -4.07 18.50
C ALA A 273 14.88 -3.71 19.96
N SER A 274 14.16 -2.61 20.18
CA SER A 274 13.79 -2.11 21.52
C SER A 274 12.55 -2.78 22.13
N LEU A 275 11.78 -3.55 21.34
CA LEU A 275 10.57 -4.20 21.82
C LEU A 275 10.85 -5.18 22.95
N ASP A 276 9.98 -5.19 23.96
CA ASP A 276 9.99 -6.21 25.01
C ASP A 276 9.66 -7.58 24.40
N PRO A 277 10.32 -8.67 24.83
CA PRO A 277 10.00 -10.03 24.35
C PRO A 277 8.51 -10.40 24.39
N ALA A 278 7.74 -9.88 25.36
CA ALA A 278 6.30 -10.10 25.46
C ALA A 278 5.48 -9.34 24.40
N GLN A 279 6.02 -8.27 23.83
CA GLN A 279 5.38 -7.47 22.77
C GLN A 279 5.60 -8.07 21.37
N VAL A 280 6.70 -8.81 21.17
CA VAL A 280 7.08 -9.36 19.86
C VAL A 280 5.99 -10.24 19.23
N PRO A 281 5.35 -11.20 19.92
CA PRO A 281 4.31 -12.04 19.32
C PRO A 281 3.08 -11.26 18.86
N LEU A 282 2.74 -10.16 19.55
CA LEU A 282 1.61 -9.31 19.19
C LEU A 282 1.90 -8.55 17.90
N VAL A 283 3.08 -7.90 17.79
CA VAL A 283 3.49 -7.18 16.59
C VAL A 283 3.59 -8.13 15.39
N GLU A 284 4.16 -9.31 15.60
CA GLU A 284 4.23 -10.35 14.58
C GLU A 284 2.84 -10.79 14.09
N GLN A 285 1.89 -11.02 15.00
CA GLN A 285 0.52 -11.40 14.66
C GLN A 285 -0.16 -10.32 13.81
N ILE A 286 0.03 -9.05 14.16
CA ILE A 286 -0.51 -7.90 13.41
C ILE A 286 0.08 -7.88 11.99
N LEU A 287 1.39 -8.02 11.85
CA LEU A 287 2.07 -8.04 10.54
C LEU A 287 1.60 -9.19 9.65
N HIS A 288 1.46 -10.40 10.20
CA HIS A 288 0.92 -11.54 9.44
C HIS A 288 -0.52 -11.30 8.99
N LYS A 289 -1.36 -10.73 9.86
CA LYS A 289 -2.74 -10.39 9.52
C LYS A 289 -2.79 -9.35 8.40
N GLN A 290 -2.00 -8.28 8.51
CA GLN A 290 -1.92 -7.25 7.47
C GLN A 290 -1.43 -7.83 6.15
N TRP A 291 -0.37 -8.64 6.16
CA TRP A 291 0.13 -9.30 4.96
C TRP A 291 -0.94 -10.16 4.28
N GLY A 292 -1.70 -10.96 5.04
CA GLY A 292 -2.79 -11.77 4.50
C GLY A 292 -3.91 -10.93 3.88
N GLU A 293 -4.43 -9.96 4.64
CA GLU A 293 -5.53 -9.10 4.19
C GLU A 293 -5.15 -8.27 2.95
N LEU A 294 -3.92 -7.75 2.89
CA LEU A 294 -3.45 -6.96 1.76
C LEU A 294 -3.30 -7.81 0.49
N ARG A 295 -2.86 -9.07 0.62
CA ARG A 295 -2.82 -10.01 -0.51
C ARG A 295 -4.20 -10.40 -1.00
N GLU A 296 -5.17 -10.60 -0.11
CA GLU A 296 -6.56 -10.86 -0.48
C GLU A 296 -7.20 -9.69 -1.24
N LEU A 297 -6.74 -8.46 -0.94
CA LEU A 297 -7.13 -7.25 -1.64
C LEU A 297 -6.26 -6.95 -2.88
N GLU A 298 -5.30 -7.81 -3.21
CA GLU A 298 -4.37 -7.65 -4.34
C GLU A 298 -3.55 -6.35 -4.27
N LEU A 299 -3.28 -5.88 -3.06
CA LEU A 299 -2.42 -4.71 -2.79
C LEU A 299 -0.97 -5.17 -2.61
N ASP A 300 -0.39 -5.70 -3.69
CA ASP A 300 0.90 -6.41 -3.66
C ASP A 300 2.04 -5.57 -3.06
N TYR A 301 2.13 -4.27 -3.40
CA TYR A 301 3.17 -3.40 -2.86
C TYR A 301 3.08 -3.30 -1.33
N GLN A 302 1.93 -2.94 -0.77
CA GLN A 302 1.73 -2.86 0.68
C GLN A 302 1.83 -4.24 1.36
N ALA A 303 1.45 -5.31 0.68
CA ALA A 303 1.65 -6.67 1.18
C ALA A 303 3.14 -7.00 1.33
N GLU A 304 3.97 -6.62 0.36
CA GLU A 304 5.42 -6.78 0.45
C GLU A 304 6.05 -5.86 1.51
N GLU A 305 5.55 -4.62 1.68
CA GLU A 305 5.96 -3.77 2.81
C GLU A 305 5.69 -4.46 4.16
N ALA A 306 4.50 -5.04 4.36
CA ALA A 306 4.18 -5.79 5.58
C ALA A 306 5.12 -7.00 5.79
N LEU A 307 5.45 -7.73 4.73
CA LEU A 307 6.38 -8.86 4.79
C LEU A 307 7.82 -8.39 5.08
N THR A 308 8.23 -7.26 4.52
CA THR A 308 9.54 -6.64 4.76
C THR A 308 9.66 -6.15 6.20
N THR A 309 8.64 -5.49 6.73
CA THR A 309 8.57 -5.08 8.14
C THR A 309 8.61 -6.30 9.07
N LEU A 310 7.93 -7.40 8.73
CA LEU A 310 8.03 -8.67 9.46
C LEU A 310 9.45 -9.26 9.43
N GLY A 311 10.12 -9.21 8.29
CA GLY A 311 11.53 -9.56 8.16
C GLY A 311 12.44 -8.73 9.06
N MET A 312 12.19 -7.42 9.17
CA MET A 312 12.91 -6.54 10.08
C MET A 312 12.68 -6.94 11.55
N LEU A 313 11.43 -7.10 11.98
CA LEU A 313 11.08 -7.55 13.34
C LEU A 313 11.85 -8.83 13.70
N CYS A 314 11.71 -9.87 12.88
CA CYS A 314 12.35 -11.15 13.14
C CYS A 314 13.87 -11.05 13.17
N THR A 315 14.46 -10.24 12.30
CA THR A 315 15.92 -10.01 12.27
C THR A 315 16.42 -9.33 13.54
N GLN A 316 15.77 -8.24 13.96
CA GLN A 316 16.19 -7.45 15.11
C GLN A 316 15.97 -8.20 16.43
N GLN A 317 14.88 -8.95 16.53
CA GLN A 317 14.56 -9.82 17.67
C GLN A 317 15.26 -11.18 17.62
N LYS A 318 16.07 -11.44 16.58
CA LYS A 318 16.88 -12.66 16.41
C LYS A 318 16.04 -13.95 16.45
N LEU A 319 14.85 -13.92 15.84
CA LEU A 319 13.94 -15.06 15.71
C LEU A 319 14.43 -16.00 14.59
N PHE A 320 15.58 -16.62 14.83
CA PHE A 320 16.33 -17.41 13.85
C PHE A 320 15.54 -18.59 13.26
N ASP A 321 14.61 -19.15 14.03
CA ASP A 321 13.71 -20.23 13.63
C ASP A 321 12.76 -19.81 12.50
N LYS A 322 12.48 -18.51 12.35
CA LYS A 322 11.54 -17.97 11.34
C LYS A 322 12.20 -17.54 10.04
N PHE A 323 13.54 -17.46 10.01
CA PHE A 323 14.27 -16.88 8.89
C PHE A 323 14.05 -17.64 7.57
N LEU A 324 13.93 -18.97 7.62
CA LEU A 324 13.77 -19.79 6.42
C LEU A 324 12.39 -19.61 5.79
N ASP A 325 11.34 -19.62 6.60
CA ASP A 325 9.97 -19.45 6.10
C ASP A 325 9.77 -18.04 5.53
N LEU A 326 10.35 -17.02 6.17
CA LEU A 326 10.34 -15.65 5.65
C LEU A 326 11.14 -15.51 4.36
N ALA A 327 12.35 -16.05 4.29
CA ALA A 327 13.16 -16.01 3.08
C ALA A 327 12.45 -16.71 1.90
N LYS A 328 11.76 -17.82 2.17
CA LYS A 328 10.95 -18.51 1.17
C LYS A 328 9.74 -17.68 0.72
N ALA A 329 9.04 -17.02 1.64
CA ALA A 329 7.91 -16.15 1.33
C ALA A 329 8.34 -14.96 0.46
N MET A 330 9.45 -14.32 0.80
CA MET A 330 10.04 -13.20 0.05
C MET A 330 10.55 -13.60 -1.33
N GLY A 331 11.02 -14.85 -1.49
CA GLY A 331 11.65 -15.31 -2.72
C GLY A 331 12.83 -14.39 -3.10
N THR A 332 12.97 -14.03 -4.37
CA THR A 332 14.06 -13.12 -4.79
C THR A 332 13.69 -11.64 -4.79
N ARG A 333 12.51 -11.26 -4.28
CA ARG A 333 12.00 -9.87 -4.33
C ARG A 333 12.72 -9.00 -3.29
N GLU A 334 12.75 -9.44 -2.04
CA GLU A 334 13.28 -8.67 -0.90
C GLU A 334 14.76 -8.93 -0.61
N TRP A 335 15.63 -8.73 -1.60
CA TRP A 335 17.05 -9.10 -1.51
C TRP A 335 17.79 -8.47 -0.32
N GLN A 336 17.44 -7.23 0.05
CA GLN A 336 18.04 -6.52 1.19
C GLN A 336 17.72 -7.20 2.51
N ARG A 337 16.46 -7.57 2.72
CA ARG A 337 15.99 -8.24 3.93
C ARG A 337 16.61 -9.63 4.06
N ILE A 338 16.65 -10.39 2.97
CA ILE A 338 17.29 -11.71 2.90
C ILE A 338 18.78 -11.63 3.27
N THR A 339 19.49 -10.65 2.70
CA THR A 339 20.91 -10.42 3.00
C THR A 339 21.09 -10.08 4.48
N THR A 340 20.25 -9.22 5.03
CA THR A 340 20.31 -8.81 6.44
C THR A 340 20.06 -10.00 7.39
N MET A 341 19.08 -10.86 7.10
CA MET A 341 18.82 -12.09 7.87
C MET A 341 20.04 -13.03 7.85
N SER A 342 20.63 -13.26 6.67
CA SER A 342 21.82 -14.10 6.53
C SER A 342 23.02 -13.53 7.31
N GLU A 343 23.27 -12.21 7.20
CA GLU A 343 24.33 -11.53 7.92
C GLU A 343 24.12 -11.57 9.44
N MET A 344 22.89 -11.42 9.92
CA MET A 344 22.54 -11.56 11.33
C MET A 344 22.83 -12.97 11.83
N ALA A 345 22.42 -14.01 11.10
CA ALA A 345 22.74 -15.40 11.43
C ALA A 345 24.27 -15.62 11.48
N LYS A 346 25.02 -15.08 10.50
CA LYS A 346 26.48 -15.18 10.45
C LYS A 346 27.15 -14.45 11.62
N LYS A 347 26.71 -13.24 11.97
CA LYS A 347 27.20 -12.48 13.13
C LYS A 347 27.05 -13.27 14.44
N HIS A 348 26.01 -14.10 14.52
CA HIS A 348 25.74 -15.00 15.64
C HIS A 348 26.31 -16.43 15.46
N LYS A 349 27.29 -16.61 14.56
CA LYS A 349 27.99 -17.89 14.31
C LYS A 349 27.08 -19.05 13.86
N ARG A 350 25.91 -18.74 13.30
CA ARG A 350 24.97 -19.71 12.72
C ARG A 350 25.22 -19.84 11.22
N ASP A 351 26.40 -20.35 10.86
CA ASP A 351 26.88 -20.40 9.48
C ASP A 351 25.95 -21.22 8.56
N GLU A 352 25.41 -22.33 9.06
CA GLU A 352 24.47 -23.18 8.32
C GLU A 352 23.15 -22.46 8.05
N LEU A 353 22.59 -21.77 9.05
CA LEU A 353 21.39 -20.96 8.88
C LEU A 353 21.63 -19.80 7.89
N ALA A 354 22.78 -19.13 8.00
CA ALA A 354 23.12 -18.02 7.10
C ALA A 354 23.15 -18.45 5.61
N LEU A 355 23.64 -19.67 5.34
CA LEU A 355 23.59 -20.28 4.00
C LEU A 355 22.17 -20.71 3.62
N ALA A 356 21.46 -21.38 4.53
CA ALA A 356 20.10 -21.87 4.32
C ALA A 356 19.10 -20.76 4.01
N VAL A 357 19.29 -19.54 4.56
CA VAL A 357 18.47 -18.37 4.22
C VAL A 357 18.52 -18.03 2.74
N TYR A 358 19.73 -18.05 2.14
CA TYR A 358 19.84 -17.86 0.69
C TYR A 358 19.20 -19.03 -0.05
N GLU A 359 19.50 -20.27 0.33
CA GLU A 359 18.94 -21.47 -0.32
C GLU A 359 17.41 -21.48 -0.34
N ALA A 360 16.77 -21.03 0.74
CA ALA A 360 15.31 -20.99 0.87
C ALA A 360 14.63 -19.98 -0.08
N CYS A 361 15.33 -18.93 -0.49
CA CYS A 361 14.79 -17.87 -1.35
C CYS A 361 15.16 -18.01 -2.84
N LEU A 362 16.14 -18.87 -3.17
CA LEU A 362 16.64 -19.02 -4.53
C LEU A 362 15.57 -19.63 -5.44
N GLY A 363 15.25 -18.90 -6.50
CA GLY A 363 14.34 -19.29 -7.57
C GLY A 363 14.35 -18.22 -8.67
N PRO A 364 13.61 -18.44 -9.77
CA PRO A 364 13.45 -17.42 -10.81
C PRO A 364 12.91 -16.12 -10.22
N GLY A 365 13.52 -14.98 -10.55
CA GLY A 365 12.96 -13.66 -10.24
C GLY A 365 13.98 -12.54 -10.27
N MET A 366 13.51 -11.33 -9.91
CA MET A 366 14.16 -10.05 -10.21
C MET A 366 15.62 -9.96 -9.74
N HIS A 367 15.93 -10.47 -8.55
CA HIS A 367 17.28 -10.35 -7.95
C HIS A 367 17.99 -11.70 -7.78
N GLN A 368 17.61 -12.71 -8.58
CA GLN A 368 18.22 -14.04 -8.52
C GLN A 368 19.76 -13.98 -8.63
N ASP A 369 20.30 -13.33 -9.67
CA ASP A 369 21.74 -13.29 -9.92
C ASP A 369 22.50 -12.62 -8.78
N PHE A 370 21.93 -11.55 -8.22
CA PHE A 370 22.52 -10.85 -7.08
C PHE A 370 22.59 -11.76 -5.85
N LEU A 371 21.49 -12.43 -5.51
CA LEU A 371 21.42 -13.34 -4.36
C LEU A 371 22.32 -14.57 -4.53
N GLN A 372 22.39 -15.13 -5.74
CA GLN A 372 23.32 -16.23 -6.06
C GLN A 372 24.78 -15.81 -5.86
N LYS A 373 25.15 -14.60 -6.30
CA LYS A 373 26.49 -14.05 -6.07
C LYS A 373 26.78 -13.91 -4.57
N LYS A 374 25.85 -13.34 -3.79
CA LYS A 374 26.01 -13.19 -2.33
C LYS A 374 26.14 -14.52 -1.60
N TYR A 375 25.34 -15.51 -1.99
CA TYR A 375 25.43 -16.86 -1.49
C TYR A 375 26.82 -17.49 -1.75
N ALA A 376 27.32 -17.41 -2.99
CA ALA A 376 28.63 -17.93 -3.35
C ALA A 376 29.78 -17.23 -2.58
N GLU A 377 29.70 -15.90 -2.41
CA GLU A 377 30.64 -15.11 -1.60
C GLU A 377 30.66 -15.59 -0.14
N LEU A 378 29.48 -15.84 0.46
CA LEU A 378 29.36 -16.34 1.83
C LEU A 378 29.93 -17.75 1.98
N GLN A 379 29.63 -18.67 1.05
CA GLN A 379 30.20 -20.01 1.03
C GLN A 379 31.73 -19.99 1.00
N ALA A 380 32.32 -19.16 0.13
CA ALA A 380 33.77 -19.02 0.02
C ALA A 380 34.39 -18.49 1.33
N ARG A 381 33.76 -17.48 1.96
CA ARG A 381 34.21 -16.94 3.26
C ARG A 381 34.19 -18.00 4.36
N ILE A 382 33.10 -18.76 4.50
CA ILE A 382 32.97 -19.80 5.53
C ILE A 382 34.02 -20.91 5.33
N ARG A 383 34.25 -21.34 4.08
CA ARG A 383 35.30 -22.33 3.76
C ARG A 383 36.70 -21.85 4.17
N ARG A 384 37.04 -20.58 3.89
CA ARG A 384 38.33 -19.99 4.30
C ARG A 384 38.49 -19.95 5.83
N THR A 385 37.46 -19.58 6.57
CA THR A 385 37.50 -19.56 8.04
C THR A 385 37.69 -20.95 8.63
N ARG A 386 37.05 -21.98 8.04
CA ARG A 386 37.18 -23.38 8.49
C ARG A 386 38.54 -24.01 8.09
N GLY A 387 39.11 -23.62 6.94
CA GLY A 387 40.38 -24.14 6.44
C GLY A 387 41.64 -23.48 7.03
N GLY A 388 41.54 -22.28 7.61
CA GLY A 388 42.66 -21.56 8.23
C GLY A 388 42.89 -21.83 9.72
N SER A 389 42.19 -22.82 10.30
CA SER A 389 42.29 -23.20 11.73
C SER A 389 43.04 -24.53 11.94
N GLN A 390 43.94 -24.91 11.02
CA GLN A 390 44.80 -26.09 11.14
C GLN A 390 46.21 -25.72 11.59
#